data_AF-A0A3D3E5Z5-F1
#
_entry.id   AF-A0A3D3E5Z5-F1
#
_cell.length_a   1.000
_cell.length_b   1.000
_cell.length_c   1.000
_cell.angle_alpha   90.00
_cell.angle_beta   90.00
_cell.angle_gamma   90.00
#
_symmetry.space_group_name_H-M   'P 1'
#
loop_
_entity.id
_entity.type
_entity.pdbx_description
1 polymer ?
#
loop_
_entity_poly.entity_id
_entity_poly.type
_entity_poly.pdbx_seq_one_letter_code
_entity_poly.pdbx_strand_id
1 'polypeptide(L)' 'MSRTVLCRKYNKELPALTSAPFPGPAGEDILNNVSQQAWAEWTEHQTRLINEK' A
#
# COMPACT_ATOMS: atom_id res chain seq x y z
N MET A 1 4.16 7.28 16.65
CA MET A 1 3.98 8.35 15.65
C MET A 1 3.75 7.69 14.31
N SER A 2 2.63 7.99 13.66
CA SER A 2 2.28 7.45 12.34
C SER A 2 3.24 8.05 11.29
N ARG A 3 4.04 7.19 10.65
CA ARG A 3 4.88 7.59 9.52
C ARG A 3 3.96 8.00 8.36
N THR A 4 4.25 9.11 7.70
CA THR A 4 3.56 9.53 6.48
C THR A 4 4.44 9.26 5.27
N VAL A 5 3.81 8.97 4.13
CA VAL A 5 4.48 8.80 2.84
C VAL A 5 3.71 9.55 1.77
N LEU A 6 4.44 9.99 0.74
CA LEU A 6 3.83 10.55 -0.46
C LEU A 6 3.24 9.39 -1.27
N CYS A 7 1.93 9.19 -1.16
CA CYS A 7 1.26 8.11 -1.86
C CYS A 7 1.32 8.34 -3.37
N ARG A 8 1.94 7.43 -4.12
CA ARG A 8 2.02 7.48 -5.59
C ARG A 8 0.65 7.48 -6.28
N LYS A 9 -0.34 6.78 -5.71
CA LYS A 9 -1.71 6.70 -6.26
C LYS A 9 -2.47 8.02 -6.12
N TYR A 10 -2.37 8.64 -4.94
CA TYR A 10 -3.15 9.82 -4.57
C TYR A 10 -2.40 11.14 -4.71
N ASN A 11 -1.08 11.06 -4.91
CA ASN A 11 -0.15 12.17 -4.96
C ASN A 11 -0.29 13.13 -3.76
N LYS A 12 -0.54 12.56 -2.58
CA LYS A 12 -0.79 13.25 -1.31
C LYS A 12 -0.05 12.54 -0.17
N GLU A 13 0.33 13.30 0.85
CA GLU A 13 0.88 12.75 2.08
C GLU A 13 -0.22 12.03 2.87
N LEU A 14 -0.05 10.73 3.02
CA LEU A 14 -1.01 9.87 3.69
C LEU A 14 -0.27 8.98 4.70
N PRO A 15 -0.98 8.37 5.66
CA PRO A 15 -0.38 7.41 6.58
C PRO A 15 0.29 6.27 5.80
N ALA A 16 1.55 6.01 6.12
CA ALA A 16 2.33 4.91 5.58
C ALA A 16 1.89 3.57 6.17
N LEU A 17 2.27 2.48 5.52
CA LEU A 17 2.14 1.16 6.12
C LEU A 17 3.03 1.02 7.36
N THR A 18 2.57 0.25 8.33
CA THR A 18 3.34 -0.08 9.54
C THR A 18 4.48 -1.05 9.26
N SER A 19 4.33 -1.89 8.24
CA SER A 19 5.32 -2.90 7.84
C SER A 19 5.20 -3.19 6.35
N ALA A 20 6.32 -3.60 5.73
CA ALA A 20 6.30 -4.05 4.35
C ALA A 20 5.42 -5.30 4.21
N PRO A 21 4.54 -5.39 3.18
CA PRO A 21 3.63 -6.52 3.01
C PRO A 21 4.35 -7.81 2.60
N PHE A 22 5.56 -7.72 2.05
CA PHE A 22 6.39 -8.85 1.68
C PHE A 22 7.87 -8.49 1.76
N PRO A 23 8.76 -9.49 1.96
CA PRO A 23 10.20 -9.26 1.98
C PRO A 23 10.74 -8.92 0.59
N GLY A 24 11.80 -8.11 0.55
CA GLY A 24 12.52 -7.75 -0.67
C GLY A 24 12.27 -6.32 -1.17
N PRO A 25 12.93 -5.93 -2.28
CA PRO A 25 12.95 -4.54 -2.76
C PRO A 25 11.56 -4.02 -3.15
N ALA A 26 10.69 -4.91 -3.65
CA ALA A 26 9.33 -4.52 -4.00
C ALA A 26 8.46 -4.23 -2.77
N GLY A 27 8.73 -4.87 -1.62
CA GLY A 27 8.02 -4.58 -0.38
C GLY A 27 8.47 -3.25 0.24
N GLU A 28 9.76 -2.94 0.13
CA GLU A 28 10.32 -1.64 0.50
C GLU A 28 9.79 -0.51 -0.38
N ASP A 29 9.63 -0.74 -1.68
CA ASP A 29 9.03 0.25 -2.58
C ASP A 29 7.60 0.61 -2.17
N ILE A 30 6.78 -0.41 -1.86
CA ILE A 30 5.41 -0.20 -1.39
C ILE A 30 5.41 0.54 -0.05
N LEU A 31 6.26 0.15 0.88
CA LEU A 31 6.36 0.80 2.19
C LEU A 31 6.73 2.30 2.07
N ASN A 32 7.54 2.67 1.08
CA ASN A 32 8.02 4.04 0.90
C ASN A 32 7.13 4.90 -0.02
N ASN A 33 6.43 4.29 -0.98
CA ASN A 33 5.68 5.00 -2.04
C ASN A 33 4.16 4.79 -1.97
N VAL A 34 3.66 3.88 -1.14
CA VAL A 34 2.23 3.54 -1.05
C VAL A 34 1.72 3.79 0.37
N SER A 35 0.55 4.41 0.48
CA SER A 35 -0.09 4.65 1.76
C SER A 35 -0.87 3.43 2.23
N GLN A 36 -1.11 3.36 3.54
CA GLN A 36 -1.94 2.33 4.16
C GLN A 36 -3.34 2.27 3.52
N GLN A 37 -3.94 3.42 3.21
CA GLN A 37 -5.23 3.49 2.53
C GLN A 37 -5.17 2.87 1.14
N ALA A 38 -4.20 3.26 0.32
CA ALA A 38 -4.07 2.75 -1.05
C ALA A 38 -3.82 1.23 -1.08
N TRP A 39 -3.08 0.71 -0.10
CA TRP A 39 -2.82 -0.73 0.03
C TRP A 39 -4.06 -1.54 0.45
N ALA A 40 -4.88 -1.00 1.35
CA ALA A 40 -6.13 -1.64 1.75
C ALA A 40 -7.09 -1.78 0.55
N GLU A 41 -7.26 -0.72 -0.23
CA GLU A 41 -8.07 -0.75 -1.45
C GLU A 41 -7.53 -1.72 -2.50
N TRP A 42 -6.20 -1.78 -2.66
CA TRP A 42 -5.57 -2.74 -3.56
C TRP A 42 -5.87 -4.18 -3.13
N THR A 43 -5.78 -4.48 -1.84
CA THR A 43 -6.05 -5.82 -1.29
C THR A 43 -7.49 -6.24 -1.50
N GLU A 44 -8.45 -5.32 -1.28
CA GLU A 44 -9.86 -5.56 -1.56
C GLU A 44 -10.09 -5.82 -3.05
N HIS A 45 -9.51 -4.99 -3.91
CA HIS A 45 -9.61 -5.14 -5.36
C HIS A 45 -9.03 -6.49 -5.83
N GLN A 46 -7.85 -6.88 -5.32
CA GLN A 46 -7.25 -8.17 -5.60
C GLN A 46 -8.15 -9.33 -5.17
N THR A 47 -8.75 -9.23 -3.98
CA THR A 47 -9.67 -10.25 -3.46
C THR A 47 -10.89 -10.40 -4.38
N ARG A 48 -11.47 -9.29 -4.85
CA ARG A 48 -12.56 -9.32 -5.83
C ARG A 48 -12.14 -10.02 -7.13
N LEU A 49 -10.98 -9.67 -7.70
CA LEU A 49 -10.48 -10.29 -8.93
C LEU A 49 -10.20 -11.79 -8.79
N ILE A 50 -9.75 -12.25 -7.61
CA ILE A 50 -9.55 -13.68 -7.33
C ILE A 50 -10.90 -14.41 -7.27
N ASN A 51 -11.90 -13.81 -6.66
CA ASN A 51 -13.23 -14.41 -6.46
C ASN A 51 -14.13 -14.33 -7.70
N GLU A 52 -13.91 -13.36 -8.60
CA GLU A 52 -14.64 -13.22 -9.86
C GLU A 52 -14.15 -14.19 -10.97
N LYS A 53 -13.30 -15.16 -10.60
CA LYS A 53 -12.69 -16.14 -11.51
C LYS A 53 -13.38 -17.51 -11.47
#